data_AF-A0AAC9QQ28-F1
#
_entry.id   AF-A0AAC9QQ28-F1
#
_cell.length_a   1.000
_cell.length_b   1.000
_cell.length_c   1.000
_cell.angle_alpha   90.00
_cell.angle_beta   90.00
_cell.angle_gamma   90.00
#
_symmetry.space_group_name_H-M   'P 1'
#
loop_
_entity.id
_entity.type
_entity.pdbx_description
1 polymer ?
#
loop_
_entity_poly.entity_id
_entity_poly.type
_entity_poly.pdbx_seq_one_letter_code
_entity_poly.pdbx_strand_id
1 'polypeptide(L)'
;MFQLSNLIDRANDPFLTEGNDILKEVLEGVITRLENDITDGSWIRKDYVSIDFKMMPALIKQANSKYPAMNLKLAMTSEDLCLSIKTTINDGVQSSRFITDVLNGSIPHFVVIDHKTIDRKTSLILFEATKLDHEVSNILISRMKRVIEASQLPDCYYSIVEMDIQRSFSECAIFSLALAKKLYRETDKLERIHKDNINGVLCDRKSYLSYDKLDKYLPVTFYKHAQGIRRINEYVKSNPETANKFVNKKNETIFERFSRNSILVSEKNVSISSHRKRIAEYKSLIR
;
A
#
# COMPACT_ATOMS: atom_id res chain seq x y z
N MET A 1 7.07 38.18 6.21
CA MET A 1 5.69 38.68 6.34
C MET A 1 4.80 37.69 5.59
N PHE A 2 4.40 36.59 6.26
CA PHE A 2 3.10 36.43 6.96
C PHE A 2 1.95 36.47 5.93
N GLN A 3 1.16 35.43 5.64
CA GLN A 3 0.76 34.22 6.36
C GLN A 3 0.40 33.12 5.35
N LEU A 4 0.95 31.91 5.52
CA LEU A 4 0.36 30.66 5.00
C LEU A 4 0.46 29.53 6.04
N SER A 5 0.56 29.93 7.31
CA SER A 5 0.44 29.10 8.49
C SER A 5 -0.95 29.36 9.07
N ASN A 6 -1.92 28.50 8.73
CA ASN A 6 -3.11 28.14 9.52
C ASN A 6 -4.11 27.42 8.61
N LEU A 7 -3.90 26.11 8.42
CA LEU A 7 -4.94 25.18 7.95
C LEU A 7 -4.75 23.77 8.55
N ILE A 8 -4.07 23.69 9.70
CA ILE A 8 -4.13 22.56 10.63
C ILE A 8 -5.19 22.96 11.66
N ASP A 9 -6.44 22.66 11.35
CA ASP A 9 -7.58 22.49 12.27
C ASP A 9 -8.89 22.63 11.50
N ARG A 10 -9.23 21.60 10.72
CA ARG A 10 -10.62 21.21 10.45
C ARG A 10 -10.69 19.70 10.31
N ALA A 11 -10.71 19.02 11.45
CA ALA A 11 -11.60 17.87 11.58
C ALA A 11 -12.99 18.31 11.08
N ASN A 12 -13.56 17.57 10.13
CA ASN A 12 -14.77 17.86 9.35
C ASN A 12 -14.53 18.65 8.05
N ASP A 13 -13.87 18.03 7.07
CA ASP A 13 -14.01 18.43 5.66
C ASP A 13 -15.30 17.78 5.09
N PRO A 14 -16.32 18.57 4.67
CA PRO A 14 -17.63 18.05 4.30
C PRO A 14 -17.60 17.47 2.89
N PHE A 15 -16.94 16.33 2.71
CA PHE A 15 -17.08 15.54 1.48
C PHE A 15 -18.42 14.79 1.39
N LEU A 16 -19.26 14.85 2.43
CA LEU A 16 -20.44 14.00 2.56
C LEU A 16 -21.56 14.70 3.31
N THR A 17 -22.20 15.71 2.69
CA THR A 17 -23.63 16.01 2.87
C THR A 17 -24.03 17.13 1.90
N GLU A 18 -25.01 16.86 1.04
CA GLU A 18 -25.70 17.74 0.07
C GLU A 18 -25.03 18.08 -1.29
N GLY A 19 -23.79 17.66 -1.56
CA GLY A 19 -23.10 17.82 -2.87
C GLY A 19 -22.95 16.53 -3.72
N ASN A 20 -23.77 15.51 -3.46
CA ASN A 20 -23.46 14.12 -3.82
C ASN A 20 -23.52 13.83 -5.33
N ASP A 21 -24.45 14.44 -6.07
CA ASP A 21 -24.62 14.18 -7.50
C ASP A 21 -23.52 14.84 -8.35
N ILE A 22 -23.13 16.08 -8.03
CA ILE A 22 -22.02 16.77 -8.70
C ILE A 22 -20.70 16.03 -8.46
N LEU A 23 -20.46 15.56 -7.23
CA LEU A 23 -19.26 14.79 -6.90
C LEU A 23 -19.22 13.44 -7.64
N LYS A 24 -20.38 12.79 -7.77
CA LYS A 24 -20.54 11.56 -8.54
C LYS A 24 -20.25 11.77 -10.03
N GLU A 25 -20.82 12.81 -10.65
CA GLU A 25 -20.56 13.14 -12.06
C GLU A 25 -19.08 13.43 -12.31
N VAL A 26 -18.43 14.20 -11.42
CA VAL A 26 -16.99 14.47 -11.50
C VAL A 26 -16.17 13.18 -11.44
N LEU A 27 -16.50 12.27 -10.52
CA LEU A 27 -15.80 10.99 -10.37
C LEU A 27 -16.06 10.04 -11.54
N GLU A 28 -17.28 10.01 -12.10
CA GLU A 28 -17.59 9.28 -13.32
C GLU A 28 -16.78 9.79 -14.52
N GLY A 29 -16.62 11.11 -14.63
CA GLY A 29 -15.74 11.74 -15.62
C GLY A 29 -14.26 11.37 -15.43
N VAL A 30 -13.78 11.30 -14.19
CA VAL A 30 -12.43 10.80 -13.87
C VAL A 30 -12.27 9.33 -14.30
N ILE A 31 -13.23 8.47 -13.95
CA ILE A 31 -13.19 7.04 -14.28
C ILE A 31 -13.15 6.85 -15.80
N THR A 32 -14.00 7.58 -16.53
CA THR A 32 -14.04 7.53 -18.00
C THR A 32 -12.69 7.93 -18.60
N ARG A 33 -12.03 8.97 -18.05
CA ARG A 33 -10.67 9.33 -18.48
C ARG A 33 -9.65 8.22 -18.20
N LEU A 34 -9.67 7.61 -17.03
CA LEU A 34 -8.76 6.49 -16.70
C LEU A 34 -8.95 5.29 -17.63
N GLU A 35 -10.18 5.01 -18.04
CA GLU A 35 -10.49 3.94 -19.01
C GLU A 35 -10.00 4.27 -20.42
N ASN A 36 -10.17 5.53 -20.85
CA ASN A 36 -9.63 6.02 -22.11
C ASN A 36 -8.10 5.98 -22.11
N ASP A 37 -7.46 6.39 -21.02
CA ASP A 37 -5.99 6.37 -20.88
C ASP A 37 -5.41 4.96 -21.07
N ILE A 38 -6.12 3.93 -20.57
CA ILE A 38 -5.73 2.53 -20.77
C ILE A 38 -5.88 2.14 -22.25
N THR A 39 -6.97 2.56 -22.87
CA THR A 39 -7.34 2.19 -24.24
C THR A 39 -6.42 2.84 -25.28
N ASP A 40 -6.07 4.11 -25.09
CA ASP A 40 -5.21 4.88 -25.99
C ASP A 40 -3.70 4.71 -25.69
N GLY A 41 -3.36 4.04 -24.59
CA GLY A 41 -1.97 3.78 -24.19
C GLY A 41 -1.28 4.97 -23.49
N SER A 42 -1.94 6.11 -23.33
CA SER A 42 -1.38 7.30 -22.69
C SER A 42 -1.10 7.11 -21.20
N TRP A 43 -1.70 6.10 -20.57
CA TRP A 43 -1.51 5.75 -19.16
C TRP A 43 -0.06 5.61 -18.72
N ILE A 44 0.85 5.20 -19.61
CA ILE A 44 2.26 4.96 -19.26
C ILE A 44 3.02 6.25 -18.93
N ARG A 45 2.56 7.41 -19.41
CA ARG A 45 3.22 8.71 -19.21
C ARG A 45 2.47 9.64 -18.26
N LYS A 46 1.31 9.22 -17.76
CA LYS A 46 0.43 10.06 -16.94
C LYS A 46 0.72 9.89 -15.46
N ASP A 47 0.69 11.01 -14.75
CA ASP A 47 0.78 11.04 -13.30
C ASP A 47 -0.61 10.90 -12.67
N TYR A 48 -0.79 9.85 -11.88
CA TYR A 48 -2.00 9.58 -11.12
C TYR A 48 -1.84 9.83 -9.60
N VAL A 49 -0.64 10.18 -9.11
CA VAL A 49 -0.37 10.35 -7.67
C VAL A 49 -1.26 11.44 -7.09
N SER A 50 -1.36 12.57 -7.78
CA SER A 50 -2.14 13.73 -7.30
C SER A 50 -3.62 13.42 -7.12
N ILE A 51 -4.21 12.61 -8.00
CA ILE A 51 -5.61 12.22 -7.87
C ILE A 51 -5.77 11.12 -6.83
N ASP A 52 -4.87 10.14 -6.78
CA ASP A 52 -4.90 9.08 -5.78
C ASP A 52 -4.77 9.64 -4.36
N PHE A 53 -3.92 10.67 -4.16
CA PHE A 53 -3.79 11.41 -2.91
C PHE A 53 -5.13 11.99 -2.45
N LYS A 54 -5.82 12.70 -3.35
CA LYS A 54 -7.13 13.32 -3.05
C LYS A 54 -8.21 12.28 -2.74
N MET A 55 -8.17 11.14 -3.41
CA MET A 55 -9.17 10.08 -3.24
C MET A 55 -8.90 9.18 -2.03
N MET A 56 -7.67 9.14 -1.51
CA MET A 56 -7.25 8.20 -0.47
C MET A 56 -8.12 8.21 0.80
N PRO A 57 -8.56 9.36 1.36
CA PRO A 57 -9.44 9.37 2.51
C PRO A 57 -10.76 8.63 2.28
N ALA A 58 -11.41 8.87 1.13
CA ALA A 58 -12.66 8.21 0.75
C ALA A 58 -12.46 6.69 0.53
N LEU A 59 -11.35 6.31 -0.11
CA LEU A 59 -10.98 4.92 -0.35
C LEU A 59 -10.72 4.15 0.95
N ILE A 60 -10.07 4.79 1.93
CA ILE A 60 -9.84 4.21 3.26
C ILE A 60 -11.15 4.06 4.02
N LYS A 61 -12.01 5.10 4.01
CA LYS A 61 -13.34 5.02 4.63
C LYS A 61 -14.15 3.85 4.05
N GLN A 62 -14.15 3.70 2.73
CA GLN A 62 -14.79 2.57 2.07
C GLN A 62 -14.15 1.22 2.44
N ALA A 63 -12.82 1.14 2.48
CA ALA A 63 -12.12 -0.08 2.85
C ALA A 63 -12.49 -0.55 4.27
N ASN A 64 -12.51 0.37 5.23
CA ASN A 64 -12.93 0.09 6.61
C ASN A 64 -14.43 -0.22 6.71
N SER A 65 -15.29 0.45 5.94
CA SER A 65 -16.72 0.13 5.91
C SER A 65 -16.96 -1.31 5.43
N LYS A 66 -16.19 -1.74 4.44
CA LYS A 66 -16.24 -3.12 3.92
C LYS A 66 -15.59 -4.14 4.86
N TYR A 67 -14.59 -3.72 5.63
CA TYR A 67 -13.84 -4.57 6.54
C TYR A 67 -13.63 -3.83 7.88
N PRO A 68 -14.63 -3.81 8.78
CA PRO A 68 -14.57 -3.00 9.99
C PRO A 68 -13.36 -3.29 10.89
N ALA A 69 -12.92 -4.55 10.94
CA ALA A 69 -11.74 -4.97 11.72
C ALA A 69 -10.39 -4.72 11.01
N MET A 70 -10.37 -4.09 9.83
CA MET A 70 -9.13 -3.79 9.11
C MET A 70 -8.29 -2.73 9.83
N ASN A 71 -8.96 -1.77 10.50
CA ASN A 71 -8.35 -0.65 11.20
C ASN A 71 -7.31 0.07 10.33
N LEU A 72 -7.67 0.40 9.09
CA LEU A 72 -6.78 1.13 8.18
C LEU A 72 -6.87 2.64 8.46
N LYS A 73 -5.74 3.28 8.73
CA LYS A 73 -5.62 4.72 8.97
C LYS A 73 -4.73 5.39 7.92
N LEU A 74 -5.02 6.65 7.62
CA LEU A 74 -4.18 7.51 6.79
C LEU A 74 -3.36 8.42 7.71
N ALA A 75 -2.06 8.53 7.48
CA ALA A 75 -1.18 9.43 8.21
C ALA A 75 -0.19 10.10 7.25
N MET A 76 -0.41 11.37 6.92
CA MET A 76 0.32 12.04 5.83
C MET A 76 1.55 12.82 6.28
N THR A 77 1.79 12.88 7.60
CA THR A 77 2.98 13.48 8.19
C THR A 77 3.62 12.52 9.18
N SER A 78 4.88 12.78 9.54
CA SER A 78 5.60 12.00 10.55
C SER A 78 4.91 12.08 11.91
N GLU A 79 4.40 13.26 12.24
CA GLU A 79 3.67 13.59 13.45
C GLU A 79 2.32 12.82 13.49
N ASP A 80 1.56 12.86 12.40
CA ASP A 80 0.29 12.13 12.29
C ASP A 80 0.51 10.63 12.40
N LEU A 81 1.59 10.11 11.82
CA LEU A 81 1.91 8.69 11.87
C LEU A 81 2.27 8.26 13.29
N CYS A 82 3.13 9.04 13.96
CA CYS A 82 3.50 8.81 15.35
C CYS A 82 2.26 8.80 16.27
N LEU A 83 1.41 9.84 16.16
CA LEU A 83 0.18 9.95 16.94
C LEU A 83 -0.78 8.79 16.63
N SER A 84 -0.97 8.48 15.35
CA SER A 84 -1.87 7.41 14.91
C SER A 84 -1.44 6.05 15.46
N ILE A 85 -0.15 5.73 15.42
CA ILE A 85 0.37 4.47 15.97
C ILE A 85 0.15 4.45 17.50
N LYS A 86 0.55 5.51 18.20
CA LYS A 86 0.46 5.59 19.66
C LYS A 86 -0.98 5.47 20.16
N THR A 87 -1.91 6.23 19.58
CA THR A 87 -3.33 6.13 19.93
C THR A 87 -3.86 4.73 19.66
N THR A 88 -3.54 4.14 18.51
CA THR A 88 -4.00 2.78 18.16
C THR A 88 -3.55 1.74 19.18
N ILE A 89 -2.30 1.80 19.64
CA ILE A 89 -1.75 0.86 20.63
C ILE A 89 -2.36 1.11 22.00
N ASN A 90 -2.50 2.38 22.41
CA ASN A 90 -3.10 2.75 23.70
C ASN A 90 -4.58 2.34 23.79
N ASP A 91 -5.31 2.38 22.67
CA ASP A 91 -6.70 1.91 22.57
C ASP A 91 -6.82 0.38 22.61
N GLY A 92 -5.71 -0.35 22.74
CA GLY A 92 -5.68 -1.81 22.84
C GLY A 92 -5.92 -2.53 21.51
N VAL A 93 -5.81 -1.85 20.37
CA VAL A 93 -6.01 -2.46 19.05
C VAL A 93 -4.90 -3.45 18.75
N GLN A 94 -5.26 -4.72 18.54
CA GLN A 94 -4.28 -5.80 18.32
C GLN A 94 -3.79 -5.91 16.88
N SER A 95 -4.52 -5.37 15.90
CA SER A 95 -4.11 -5.38 14.49
C SER A 95 -4.68 -4.17 13.75
N SER A 96 -3.83 -3.50 13.00
CA SER A 96 -4.20 -2.32 12.20
C SER A 96 -3.27 -2.14 11.02
N ARG A 97 -3.62 -1.20 10.12
CA ARG A 97 -2.79 -0.81 8.98
C ARG A 97 -2.69 0.70 8.89
N PHE A 98 -1.57 1.19 8.39
CA PHE A 98 -1.36 2.62 8.16
C PHE A 98 -0.89 2.82 6.73
N ILE A 99 -1.51 3.74 6.00
CA ILE A 99 -0.95 4.26 4.75
C ILE A 99 -0.36 5.64 5.06
N THR A 100 0.86 5.87 4.60
CA THR A 100 1.60 7.10 4.89
C THR A 100 2.41 7.56 3.68
N ASP A 101 2.60 8.87 3.56
CA ASP A 101 3.57 9.46 2.65
C ASP A 101 4.92 9.56 3.35
N VAL A 102 5.93 8.88 2.83
CA VAL A 102 7.27 8.89 3.45
C VAL A 102 8.15 10.02 2.95
N LEU A 103 7.79 10.73 1.87
CA LEU A 103 8.61 11.80 1.31
C LEU A 103 8.20 13.21 1.77
N ASN A 104 7.01 13.40 2.35
CA ASN A 104 6.50 14.69 2.86
C ASN A 104 6.82 15.85 1.88
N GLY A 105 6.78 15.57 0.58
CA GLY A 105 7.38 16.40 -0.47
C GLY A 105 6.37 16.77 -1.56
N SER A 106 6.86 17.40 -2.63
CA SER A 106 6.01 17.80 -3.77
C SER A 106 5.44 16.62 -4.56
N ILE A 107 6.07 15.44 -4.47
CA ILE A 107 5.58 14.19 -5.06
C ILE A 107 5.39 13.16 -3.93
N PRO A 108 4.14 12.86 -3.53
CA PRO A 108 3.85 11.88 -2.51
C PRO A 108 4.40 10.49 -2.86
N HIS A 109 5.00 9.79 -1.90
CA HIS A 109 5.37 8.39 -2.03
C HIS A 109 4.69 7.58 -0.93
N PHE A 110 3.64 6.86 -1.33
CA PHE A 110 2.82 6.10 -0.39
C PHE A 110 3.40 4.71 -0.12
N VAL A 111 3.46 4.38 1.16
CA VAL A 111 3.75 3.03 1.65
C VAL A 111 2.66 2.55 2.59
N VAL A 112 2.65 1.25 2.91
CA VAL A 112 1.75 0.67 3.90
C VAL A 112 2.53 0.02 5.04
N ILE A 113 2.06 0.21 6.26
CA ILE A 113 2.58 -0.42 7.48
C ILE A 113 1.52 -1.39 8.01
N ASP A 114 1.91 -2.64 8.23
CA ASP A 114 1.11 -3.63 8.98
C ASP A 114 1.50 -3.60 10.44
N HIS A 115 0.50 -3.52 11.31
CA HIS A 115 0.67 -3.54 12.76
C HIS A 115 0.02 -4.78 13.36
N LYS A 116 0.77 -5.43 14.26
CA LYS A 116 0.26 -6.52 15.08
C LYS A 116 0.85 -6.47 16.49
N THR A 117 0.01 -6.64 17.49
CA THR A 117 0.41 -6.83 18.89
C THR A 117 0.40 -8.34 19.18
N ILE A 118 1.52 -8.88 19.66
CA ILE A 118 1.68 -10.30 20.01
C ILE A 118 2.37 -10.35 21.37
N ASP A 119 1.76 -11.01 22.35
CA ASP A 119 2.30 -11.12 23.72
C ASP A 119 2.72 -9.77 24.32
N ARG A 120 1.87 -8.74 24.12
CA ARG A 120 2.09 -7.33 24.51
C ARG A 120 3.24 -6.61 23.81
N LYS A 121 3.91 -7.25 22.85
CA LYS A 121 4.95 -6.64 22.01
C LYS A 121 4.34 -6.11 20.72
N THR A 122 4.74 -4.91 20.33
CA THR A 122 4.25 -4.25 19.10
C THR A 122 5.17 -4.61 17.93
N SER A 123 4.59 -5.10 16.84
CA SER A 123 5.30 -5.40 15.59
C SER A 123 4.78 -4.50 14.47
N LEU A 124 5.66 -3.66 13.91
CA LEU A 124 5.39 -2.78 12.77
C LEU A 124 6.22 -3.23 11.56
N ILE A 125 5.58 -3.49 10.44
CA ILE A 125 6.29 -3.89 9.21
C ILE A 125 5.85 -2.97 8.07
N LEU A 126 6.79 -2.18 7.56
CA LEU A 126 6.56 -1.32 6.40
C LEU A 126 6.84 -2.09 5.12
N PHE A 127 5.85 -2.12 4.22
CA PHE A 127 5.95 -2.74 2.90
C PHE A 127 6.17 -1.66 1.83
N GLU A 128 7.34 -1.70 1.21
CA GLU A 128 7.67 -0.89 0.04
C GLU A 128 7.35 -1.68 -1.23
N ALA A 129 6.44 -1.15 -2.06
CA ALA A 129 6.01 -1.83 -3.28
C ALA A 129 7.08 -1.78 -4.39
N THR A 130 7.91 -0.76 -4.39
CA THR A 130 8.99 -0.56 -5.37
C THR A 130 10.28 -1.26 -4.93
N LYS A 131 11.33 -1.08 -5.73
CA LYS A 131 12.69 -1.49 -5.36
C LYS A 131 13.31 -0.45 -4.45
N LEU A 132 13.97 -0.91 -3.40
CA LEU A 132 14.74 -0.10 -2.49
C LEU A 132 16.16 0.07 -3.04
N ASP A 133 16.38 1.13 -3.83
CA ASP A 133 17.73 1.57 -4.19
C ASP A 133 18.43 2.23 -3.01
N HIS A 134 19.77 2.26 -3.00
CA HIS A 134 20.52 2.64 -1.79
C HIS A 134 20.16 4.03 -1.24
N GLU A 135 19.86 5.01 -2.09
CA GLU A 135 19.61 6.38 -1.64
C GLU A 135 18.19 6.55 -1.09
N VAL A 136 17.16 6.08 -1.81
CA VAL A 136 15.77 6.10 -1.33
C VAL A 136 15.62 5.25 -0.07
N SER A 137 16.31 4.10 -0.01
CA SER A 137 16.31 3.23 1.17
C SER A 137 16.82 3.93 2.41
N ASN A 138 17.93 4.66 2.29
CA ASN A 138 18.52 5.36 3.44
C ASN A 138 17.58 6.44 3.98
N ILE A 139 16.90 7.17 3.08
CA ILE A 139 15.91 8.18 3.47
C ILE A 139 14.72 7.51 4.17
N LEU A 140 14.16 6.45 3.59
CA LEU A 140 13.01 5.75 4.14
C LEU A 140 13.32 5.13 5.50
N ILE A 141 14.45 4.40 5.62
CA ILE A 141 14.92 3.82 6.88
C ILE A 141 15.12 4.90 7.94
N SER A 142 15.83 5.98 7.61
CA SER A 142 16.12 7.07 8.54
C SER A 142 14.84 7.76 9.05
N ARG A 143 13.90 8.08 8.15
CA ARG A 143 12.63 8.71 8.52
C ARG A 143 11.79 7.81 9.41
N MET A 144 11.64 6.55 9.04
CA MET A 144 10.84 5.61 9.82
C MET A 144 11.42 5.32 11.19
N LYS A 145 12.74 5.20 11.27
CA LYS A 145 13.44 5.09 12.55
C LYS A 145 13.12 6.28 13.44
N ARG A 146 13.22 7.51 12.92
CA ARG A 146 12.90 8.73 13.67
C ARG A 146 11.44 8.76 14.15
N VAL A 147 10.48 8.36 13.31
CA VAL A 147 9.06 8.33 13.69
C VAL A 147 8.82 7.34 14.84
N ILE A 148 9.40 6.15 14.74
CA ILE A 148 9.21 5.10 15.75
C ILE A 148 9.93 5.47 17.06
N GLU A 149 11.13 6.02 16.99
CA GLU A 149 11.84 6.52 18.17
C GLU A 149 11.09 7.67 18.84
N ALA A 150 10.52 8.60 18.05
CA ALA A 150 9.70 9.70 18.56
C ALA A 150 8.40 9.22 19.24
N SER A 151 7.88 8.05 18.86
CA SER A 151 6.67 7.49 19.47
C SER A 151 6.88 7.00 20.92
N GLN A 152 8.13 6.74 21.32
CA GLN A 152 8.50 6.22 22.64
C GLN A 152 7.70 4.98 23.07
N LEU A 153 7.34 4.13 22.11
CA LEU A 153 6.56 2.92 22.37
C LEU A 153 7.42 1.85 23.04
N PRO A 154 7.05 1.35 24.23
CA PRO A 154 7.75 0.23 24.84
C PRO A 154 7.55 -1.03 24.00
N ASP A 155 8.59 -1.88 23.95
CA ASP A 155 8.56 -3.18 23.27
C ASP A 155 8.03 -3.12 21.82
N CYS A 156 8.43 -2.06 21.10
CA CYS A 156 8.10 -1.86 19.70
C CYS A 156 9.24 -2.30 18.76
N TYR A 157 8.91 -3.18 17.83
CA TYR A 157 9.83 -3.79 16.88
C TYR A 157 9.41 -3.41 15.48
N TYR A 158 10.36 -2.98 14.67
CA TYR A 158 10.09 -2.52 13.32
C TYR A 158 11.04 -3.10 12.29
N SER A 159 10.49 -3.33 11.10
CA SER A 159 11.24 -3.73 9.91
C SER A 159 10.68 -3.05 8.67
N ILE A 160 11.55 -2.85 7.69
CA ILE A 160 11.18 -2.43 6.34
C ILE A 160 11.40 -3.61 5.41
N VAL A 161 10.44 -3.87 4.52
CA VAL A 161 10.50 -4.98 3.57
C VAL A 161 10.24 -4.47 2.16
N GLU A 162 11.11 -4.88 1.24
CA GLU A 162 11.04 -4.57 -0.18
C GLU A 162 10.22 -5.62 -0.90
N MET A 163 9.26 -5.22 -1.74
CA MET A 163 8.47 -6.17 -2.54
C MET A 163 8.90 -6.26 -3.99
N ASP A 164 9.40 -5.15 -4.56
CA ASP A 164 9.85 -5.07 -5.96
C ASP A 164 8.75 -5.42 -7.01
N ILE A 165 7.49 -5.11 -6.69
CA ILE A 165 6.30 -5.42 -7.50
C ILE A 165 5.79 -4.23 -8.34
N GLN A 166 6.14 -3.00 -7.94
CA GLN A 166 5.83 -1.77 -8.64
C GLN A 166 7.04 -1.27 -9.45
N ARG A 167 6.80 -0.91 -10.71
CA ARG A 167 7.73 -0.35 -11.71
C ARG A 167 7.27 1.01 -12.22
N SER A 168 5.98 1.29 -12.16
CA SER A 168 5.42 2.56 -12.57
C SER A 168 5.60 3.62 -11.50
N PHE A 169 5.67 4.88 -11.93
CA PHE A 169 6.02 5.99 -11.06
C PHE A 169 4.84 6.56 -10.26
N SER A 170 3.58 6.22 -10.60
CA SER A 170 2.40 6.89 -10.06
C SER A 170 1.35 5.98 -9.42
N GLU A 171 1.70 4.74 -9.04
CA GLU A 171 0.78 3.73 -8.53
C GLU A 171 0.97 3.42 -7.03
N CYS A 172 1.91 4.07 -6.35
CA CYS A 172 2.28 3.79 -4.96
C CYS A 172 1.06 3.78 -4.00
N ALA A 173 0.13 4.73 -4.20
CA ALA A 173 -1.11 4.82 -3.44
C ALA A 173 -2.02 3.59 -3.65
N ILE A 174 -2.21 3.16 -4.89
CA ILE A 174 -3.07 2.02 -5.23
C ILE A 174 -2.44 0.69 -4.81
N PHE A 175 -1.12 0.56 -4.94
CA PHE A 175 -0.39 -0.58 -4.37
C PHE A 175 -0.57 -0.62 -2.85
N SER A 176 -0.31 0.48 -2.15
CA SER A 176 -0.45 0.56 -0.69
C SER A 176 -1.87 0.22 -0.21
N LEU A 177 -2.91 0.71 -0.89
CA LEU A 177 -4.30 0.37 -0.59
C LEU A 177 -4.61 -1.12 -0.86
N ALA A 178 -4.14 -1.65 -1.99
CA ALA A 178 -4.35 -3.05 -2.32
C ALA A 178 -3.63 -3.98 -1.34
N LEU A 179 -2.42 -3.61 -0.92
CA LEU A 179 -1.60 -4.31 0.07
C LEU A 179 -2.24 -4.23 1.45
N ALA A 180 -2.72 -3.07 1.92
CA ALA A 180 -3.46 -2.94 3.18
C ALA A 180 -4.63 -3.94 3.27
N LYS A 181 -5.40 -4.04 2.19
CA LYS A 181 -6.51 -5.00 2.10
C LYS A 181 -6.02 -6.45 2.09
N LYS A 182 -4.80 -6.72 1.62
CA LYS A 182 -4.20 -8.06 1.64
C LYS A 182 -3.61 -8.43 2.99
N LEU A 183 -2.93 -7.50 3.64
CA LEU A 183 -2.41 -7.66 5.00
C LEU A 183 -3.52 -8.08 5.97
N TYR A 184 -4.68 -7.42 5.90
CA TYR A 184 -5.85 -7.83 6.67
C TYR A 184 -6.37 -9.23 6.29
N ARG A 185 -6.59 -9.48 5.00
CA ARG A 185 -7.23 -10.72 4.54
C ARG A 185 -6.38 -11.98 4.67
N GLU A 186 -5.07 -11.82 4.81
CA GLU A 186 -4.12 -12.93 4.92
C GLU A 186 -3.43 -12.90 6.30
N THR A 187 -3.99 -12.19 7.29
CA THR A 187 -3.39 -11.94 8.62
C THR A 187 -2.87 -13.20 9.31
N ASP A 188 -3.53 -14.34 9.15
CA ASP A 188 -3.14 -15.62 9.74
C ASP A 188 -1.82 -16.14 9.13
N LYS A 189 -1.63 -15.92 7.82
CA LYS A 189 -0.40 -16.33 7.11
C LYS A 189 0.78 -15.40 7.43
N LEU A 190 0.50 -14.23 8.00
CA LEU A 190 1.51 -13.22 8.35
C LEU A 190 1.97 -13.31 9.80
N GLU A 191 1.48 -14.28 10.57
CA GLU A 191 1.91 -14.41 11.97
C GLU A 191 3.42 -14.64 12.09
N ARG A 192 4.00 -15.47 11.19
CA ARG A 192 5.44 -15.77 11.20
C ARG A 192 6.29 -14.52 10.99
N ILE A 193 5.95 -13.67 10.02
CA ILE A 193 6.75 -12.46 9.73
C ILE A 193 6.73 -11.48 10.92
N HIS A 194 5.59 -11.37 11.62
CA HIS A 194 5.50 -10.53 12.81
C HIS A 194 6.26 -11.09 14.02
N LYS A 195 6.22 -12.42 14.24
CA LYS A 195 7.03 -13.08 15.29
C LYS A 195 8.53 -12.93 15.04
N ASP A 196 8.96 -13.12 13.79
CA ASP A 196 10.36 -12.97 13.41
C ASP A 196 10.83 -11.51 13.56
N ASN A 197 9.95 -10.53 13.29
CA ASN A 197 10.23 -9.12 13.54
C ASN A 197 10.40 -8.83 15.04
N ILE A 198 9.50 -9.35 15.89
CA ILE A 198 9.57 -9.21 17.35
C ILE A 198 10.83 -9.85 17.93
N ASN A 199 11.23 -11.01 17.40
CA ASN A 199 12.42 -11.70 17.84
C ASN A 199 13.72 -11.07 17.30
N GLY A 200 13.62 -10.05 16.44
CA GLY A 200 14.77 -9.37 15.85
C GLY A 200 15.53 -10.21 14.81
N VAL A 201 14.90 -11.24 14.25
CA VAL A 201 15.52 -12.16 13.27
C VAL A 201 15.04 -11.92 11.84
N LEU A 202 14.01 -11.10 11.64
CA LEU A 202 13.49 -10.78 10.31
C LEU A 202 14.53 -10.01 9.47
N CYS A 203 15.08 -8.92 10.01
CA CYS A 203 16.07 -8.08 9.35
C CYS A 203 16.88 -7.27 10.36
N ASP A 204 18.11 -6.90 10.01
CA ASP A 204 18.88 -5.90 10.76
C ASP A 204 18.15 -4.55 10.76
N ARG A 205 18.13 -3.87 11.91
CA ARG A 205 17.43 -2.58 12.12
C ARG A 205 18.03 -1.44 11.29
N LYS A 206 19.27 -1.58 10.81
CA LYS A 206 19.93 -0.60 9.94
C LYS A 206 19.72 -0.91 8.45
N SER A 207 18.94 -1.92 8.13
CA SER A 207 18.74 -2.41 6.77
C SER A 207 17.25 -2.68 6.49
N TYR A 208 16.99 -3.29 5.35
CA TYR A 208 15.67 -3.75 4.93
C TYR A 208 15.73 -5.21 4.49
N LEU A 209 14.59 -5.90 4.56
CA LEU A 209 14.46 -7.25 4.03
C LEU A 209 14.28 -7.18 2.51
N SER A 210 15.24 -7.70 1.76
CA SER A 210 15.18 -7.77 0.30
C SER A 210 14.02 -8.64 -0.19
N TYR A 211 13.55 -8.35 -1.41
CA TYR A 211 12.36 -9.00 -1.98
C TYR A 211 12.46 -10.53 -2.04
N ASP A 212 13.64 -11.08 -2.31
CA ASP A 212 13.89 -12.52 -2.43
C ASP A 212 13.76 -13.25 -1.08
N LYS A 213 14.09 -12.57 0.02
CA LYS A 213 13.90 -13.08 1.37
C LYS A 213 12.45 -12.93 1.82
N LEU A 214 11.82 -11.80 1.48
CA LEU A 214 10.41 -11.54 1.78
C LEU A 214 9.48 -12.56 1.11
N ASP A 215 9.82 -13.03 -0.11
CA ASP A 215 9.04 -14.02 -0.86
C ASP A 215 8.73 -15.30 -0.10
N LYS A 216 9.58 -15.67 0.87
CA LYS A 216 9.37 -16.85 1.72
C LYS A 216 8.24 -16.67 2.72
N TYR A 217 7.89 -15.43 3.05
CA TYR A 217 6.87 -15.06 4.04
C TYR A 217 5.50 -14.78 3.44
N LEU A 218 5.45 -14.30 2.21
CA LEU A 218 4.21 -13.79 1.63
C LEU A 218 3.50 -14.82 0.76
N PRO A 219 2.16 -14.93 0.86
CA PRO A 219 1.40 -15.74 -0.07
C PRO A 219 1.35 -15.07 -1.46
N VAL A 220 1.19 -15.88 -2.51
CA VAL A 220 1.13 -15.45 -3.92
C VAL A 220 0.08 -14.37 -4.20
N THR A 221 -0.92 -14.24 -3.32
CA THR A 221 -1.98 -13.26 -3.45
C THR A 221 -1.51 -11.80 -3.32
N PHE A 222 -0.31 -11.55 -2.79
CA PHE A 222 0.34 -10.23 -2.75
C PHE A 222 0.91 -9.80 -4.11
N TYR A 223 1.17 -10.76 -5.00
CA TYR A 223 1.85 -10.53 -6.29
C TYR A 223 0.87 -10.33 -7.45
N LYS A 224 -0.44 -10.32 -7.17
CA LYS A 224 -1.53 -10.18 -8.15
C LYS A 224 -1.48 -8.91 -9.01
N HIS A 225 -0.72 -7.92 -8.57
CA HIS A 225 -0.56 -6.63 -9.22
C HIS A 225 0.90 -6.36 -9.63
N ALA A 226 1.80 -7.35 -9.50
CA ALA A 226 3.18 -7.21 -9.96
C ALA A 226 3.22 -6.78 -11.43
N GLN A 227 4.05 -5.79 -11.74
CA GLN A 227 4.06 -5.14 -13.05
C GLN A 227 4.99 -5.79 -14.07
N GLY A 228 5.92 -6.65 -13.62
CA GLY A 228 6.84 -7.39 -14.48
C GLY A 228 6.70 -8.89 -14.30
N ILE A 229 6.63 -9.63 -15.41
CA ILE A 229 6.56 -11.10 -15.39
C ILE A 229 7.78 -11.73 -14.72
N ARG A 230 8.96 -11.13 -14.90
CA ARG A 230 10.21 -11.57 -14.26
C ARG A 230 10.06 -11.68 -12.75
N ARG A 231 9.43 -10.70 -12.11
CA ARG A 231 9.22 -10.68 -10.66
C ARG A 231 8.32 -11.83 -10.18
N ILE A 232 7.30 -12.17 -10.96
CA ILE A 232 6.42 -13.32 -10.70
C ILE A 232 7.19 -14.62 -10.86
N ASN A 233 8.01 -14.75 -11.90
CA ASN A 233 8.86 -15.93 -12.11
C ASN A 233 9.84 -16.12 -10.95
N GLU A 234 10.46 -15.04 -10.45
CA GLU A 234 11.35 -15.08 -9.28
C GLU A 234 10.61 -15.55 -8.02
N TYR A 235 9.40 -15.04 -7.76
CA TYR A 235 8.56 -15.49 -6.64
C TYR A 235 8.22 -16.99 -6.75
N VAL A 236 7.73 -17.41 -7.91
CA VAL A 236 7.30 -18.80 -8.15
C VAL A 236 8.48 -19.77 -8.11
N LYS A 237 9.67 -19.35 -8.56
CA LYS A 237 10.89 -20.16 -8.44
C LYS A 237 11.22 -20.49 -6.98
N SER A 238 10.99 -19.56 -6.07
CA SER A 238 11.20 -19.75 -4.63
C SER A 238 10.01 -20.42 -3.91
N ASN A 239 8.82 -20.45 -4.55
CA ASN A 239 7.57 -20.99 -4.01
C ASN A 239 6.84 -21.82 -5.10
N PRO A 240 7.44 -22.94 -5.57
CA PRO A 240 6.97 -23.66 -6.76
C PRO A 240 5.54 -24.19 -6.62
N GLU A 241 5.11 -24.51 -5.41
CA GLU A 241 3.75 -24.98 -5.12
C GLU A 241 2.67 -23.91 -5.38
N THR A 242 3.06 -22.65 -5.61
CA THR A 242 2.12 -21.56 -5.90
C THR A 242 1.79 -21.40 -7.39
N ALA A 243 2.56 -22.01 -8.29
CA ALA A 243 2.41 -21.84 -9.75
C ALA A 243 0.97 -22.16 -10.22
N ASN A 244 0.39 -23.23 -9.66
CA ASN A 244 -0.92 -23.75 -10.03
C ASN A 244 -2.04 -23.34 -9.06
N LYS A 245 -1.75 -22.49 -8.05
CA LYS A 245 -2.77 -22.05 -7.08
C LYS A 245 -3.64 -20.94 -7.67
N PHE A 246 -4.95 -21.07 -7.49
CA PHE A 246 -5.88 -20.01 -7.88
C PHE A 246 -5.73 -18.76 -6.99
N VAL A 247 -5.61 -17.59 -7.61
CA VAL A 247 -5.39 -16.30 -6.91
C VAL A 247 -6.65 -15.43 -6.86
N ASN A 248 -7.77 -15.90 -7.43
CA ASN A 248 -9.05 -15.20 -7.42
C ASN A 248 -10.24 -16.13 -7.67
N LYS A 249 -11.46 -15.57 -7.57
CA LYS A 249 -12.74 -16.28 -7.76
C LYS A 249 -13.05 -16.66 -9.22
N LYS A 250 -12.22 -16.24 -10.19
CA LYS A 250 -12.32 -16.63 -11.59
C LYS A 250 -11.47 -17.87 -11.91
N ASN A 251 -10.96 -18.54 -10.87
CA ASN A 251 -10.11 -19.74 -10.99
C ASN A 251 -8.88 -19.52 -11.88
N GLU A 252 -8.29 -18.31 -11.80
CA GLU A 252 -7.05 -18.00 -12.51
C GLU A 252 -5.84 -18.24 -11.59
N THR A 253 -4.78 -18.84 -12.13
CA THR A 253 -3.42 -18.82 -11.59
C THR A 253 -2.82 -17.41 -11.60
N ILE A 254 -1.65 -17.24 -10.99
CA ILE A 254 -0.95 -15.95 -11.02
C ILE A 254 -0.52 -15.57 -12.45
N PHE A 255 -0.10 -16.54 -13.26
CA PHE A 255 0.34 -16.33 -14.64
C PHE A 255 -0.81 -15.96 -15.57
N GLU A 256 -1.92 -16.70 -15.52
CA GLU A 256 -3.13 -16.40 -16.30
C GLU A 256 -3.67 -15.01 -15.95
N ARG A 257 -3.69 -14.68 -14.65
CA ARG A 257 -4.09 -13.36 -14.20
C ARG A 257 -3.17 -12.27 -14.74
N PHE A 258 -1.84 -12.47 -14.68
CA PHE A 258 -0.88 -11.50 -15.21
C PHE A 258 -1.13 -11.29 -16.71
N SER A 259 -1.17 -12.37 -17.49
CA SER A 259 -1.38 -12.33 -18.94
C SER A 259 -2.65 -11.59 -19.34
N ARG A 260 -3.79 -11.83 -18.66
CA ARG A 260 -5.05 -11.11 -18.94
C ARG A 260 -4.98 -9.60 -18.63
N ASN A 261 -4.05 -9.19 -17.79
CA ASN A 261 -3.84 -7.77 -17.44
C ASN A 261 -2.59 -7.20 -18.10
N SER A 262 -1.92 -7.92 -19.00
CA SER A 262 -0.77 -7.42 -19.74
C SER A 262 -1.18 -6.70 -21.02
N ILE A 263 -0.44 -5.64 -21.34
CA ILE A 263 -0.46 -4.97 -22.64
C ILE A 263 0.99 -4.94 -23.16
N LEU A 264 1.17 -5.11 -24.47
CA LEU A 264 2.46 -5.00 -25.13
C LEU A 264 2.83 -3.52 -25.29
N VAL A 265 3.93 -3.09 -24.68
CA VAL A 265 4.47 -1.73 -24.82
C VAL A 265 5.96 -1.83 -25.13
N SER A 266 6.39 -1.28 -26.27
CA SER A 266 7.79 -1.32 -26.73
C SER A 266 8.40 -2.73 -26.59
N GLU A 267 7.70 -3.72 -27.13
CA GLU A 267 8.09 -5.15 -27.12
C GLU A 267 8.12 -5.82 -25.73
N LYS A 268 7.65 -5.14 -24.68
CA LYS A 268 7.57 -5.69 -23.32
C LYS A 268 6.12 -5.82 -22.87
N ASN A 269 5.80 -6.97 -22.26
CA ASN A 269 4.52 -7.15 -21.58
C ASN A 269 4.52 -6.41 -20.24
N VAL A 270 3.73 -5.35 -20.15
CA VAL A 270 3.53 -4.57 -18.92
C VAL A 270 2.14 -4.82 -18.38
N SER A 271 2.03 -5.15 -17.09
CA SER A 271 0.73 -5.37 -16.45
C SER A 271 0.07 -4.06 -16.04
N ILE A 272 -1.12 -3.80 -16.56
CA ILE A 272 -2.01 -2.69 -16.18
C ILE A 272 -2.95 -3.06 -15.02
N SER A 273 -2.63 -4.11 -14.26
CA SER A 273 -3.51 -4.61 -13.19
C SER A 273 -3.74 -3.57 -12.09
N SER A 274 -2.74 -2.72 -11.80
CA SER A 274 -2.84 -1.59 -10.86
C SER A 274 -3.75 -0.47 -11.40
N HIS A 275 -3.65 -0.10 -12.68
CA HIS A 275 -4.55 0.88 -13.30
C HIS A 275 -6.02 0.42 -13.28
N ARG A 276 -6.26 -0.85 -13.64
CA ARG A 276 -7.61 -1.44 -13.52
C ARG A 276 -8.07 -1.51 -12.07
N LYS A 277 -7.14 -1.68 -11.12
CA LYS A 277 -7.45 -1.67 -9.69
C LYS A 277 -7.88 -0.28 -9.23
N ARG A 278 -7.21 0.79 -9.67
CA ARG A 278 -7.62 2.19 -9.44
C ARG A 278 -9.06 2.43 -9.88
N ILE A 279 -9.37 2.11 -11.14
CA ILE A 279 -10.72 2.25 -11.69
C ILE A 279 -11.75 1.48 -10.85
N ALA A 280 -11.44 0.24 -10.46
CA ALA A 280 -12.35 -0.56 -9.66
C ALA A 280 -12.60 0.02 -8.25
N GLU A 281 -11.58 0.63 -7.63
CA GLU A 281 -11.68 1.31 -6.34
C GLU A 281 -12.46 2.63 -6.45
N TYR A 282 -12.27 3.38 -7.55
CA TYR A 282 -13.01 4.63 -7.77
C TYR A 282 -14.48 4.35 -8.07
N LYS A 283 -14.77 3.34 -8.90
CA LYS A 283 -16.13 2.87 -9.17
C LYS A 283 -16.85 2.42 -7.92
N SER A 284 -16.15 1.88 -6.91
CA SER A 284 -16.82 1.50 -5.68
C SER A 284 -17.26 2.70 -4.83
N LEU A 285 -16.65 3.88 -4.95
CA LEU A 285 -17.09 5.07 -4.20
C LEU A 285 -18.42 5.65 -4.67
N ILE A 286 -18.89 5.26 -5.86
CA ILE A 286 -20.16 5.70 -6.46
C ILE A 286 -21.31 4.74 -6.14
N ARG A 287 -20.99 3.53 -5.66
CA ARG A 287 -21.96 2.45 -5.40
C ARG A 287 -22.33 2.39 -3.92
#